data_AF-A0A954X6X0-F1
#
_entry.id   AF-A0A954X6X0-F1
#
_cell.length_a   1.000
_cell.length_b   1.000
_cell.length_c   1.000
_cell.angle_alpha   90.00
_cell.angle_beta   90.00
_cell.angle_gamma   90.00
#
_symmetry.space_group_name_H-M   'P 1'
#
loop_
_entity.id
_entity.type
_entity.pdbx_description
1 polymer ?
#
loop_
_entity_poly.entity_id
_entity_poly.type
_entity_poly.pdbx_seq_one_letter_code
_entity_poly.pdbx_strand_id
1 'polypeptide(L)'
;EKLCKLAPDNEHARQMLERMNRRRPKRPSDSRLHLRDWAAPPEPSPFGCEVVWLSAPTAFAAQSQVSLETLHAHPGRFFVAIGLALQGVKKTATAINLLSGEKKAGLLGKLGALRGPKNKIAWGIDLGGSALKAVKLSFDAKTEEVHFEAVEHIPYPRLLGDPEAETRRGEMMEEALRELMSRHDLKDTVICANLPGQRVLGRFFQIPDTKKRKLTDAILYEMRHQIPVPLEELYYGYETTPVVADLGGDVHRVTVVAAKQWDAKNRMATFAAVELDPDVMQSDCLALHNFALAEGLIAGLPEESKKKKKDDEPPAEDREAIAIVDVGSDAVNIVVSTPRQVWFRTLATGGNTLTKSLVKQFNLTFRQAQKLKHAPAKSPRVYKYFAAVEGEYDELASELQRSFAAFAKDHPRCRITKLYLCGGGVEACGLLSRLRGIGLTDAVQE
;
A
#
# COMPACT_ATOMS: atom_id res chain seq x y z
N GLU A 1 -14.92 20.68 23.94
CA GLU A 1 -16.12 21.52 24.15
C GLU A 1 -17.21 20.85 25.00
N LYS A 2 -17.82 19.73 24.57
CA LYS A 2 -18.92 19.07 25.32
C LYS A 2 -18.54 18.65 26.74
N LEU A 3 -17.33 18.11 26.94
CA LEU A 3 -16.80 17.77 28.26
C LEU A 3 -16.62 19.01 29.16
N CYS A 4 -16.09 20.11 28.62
CA CYS A 4 -15.96 21.38 29.35
C CYS A 4 -17.32 22.00 29.74
N LYS A 5 -18.38 21.72 28.97
CA LYS A 5 -19.76 22.13 29.31
C LYS A 5 -20.37 21.28 30.41
N LEU A 6 -20.13 19.96 30.37
CA LEU A 6 -20.68 18.99 31.31
C LEU A 6 -19.93 18.95 32.66
N ALA A 7 -18.63 19.25 32.64
CA ALA A 7 -17.79 19.33 33.82
C ALA A 7 -16.98 20.65 33.78
N PRO A 8 -17.60 21.78 34.14
CA PRO A 8 -16.97 23.10 34.05
C PRO A 8 -15.66 23.14 34.82
N ASP A 9 -15.58 22.52 36.00
CA ASP A 9 -14.41 22.56 36.88
C ASP A 9 -13.31 21.57 36.50
N ASN A 10 -13.48 20.80 35.42
CA ASN A 10 -12.45 19.91 34.92
C ASN A 10 -11.35 20.71 34.21
N GLU A 11 -10.32 21.06 34.98
CA GLU A 11 -9.20 21.88 34.53
C GLU A 11 -8.42 21.22 33.38
N HIS A 12 -8.24 19.90 33.42
CA HIS A 12 -7.62 19.13 32.34
C HIS A 12 -8.39 19.29 31.02
N ALA A 13 -9.73 19.18 31.05
CA ALA A 13 -10.56 19.34 29.87
C ALA A 13 -10.47 20.77 29.28
N ARG A 14 -10.40 21.82 30.12
CA ARG A 14 -10.20 23.20 29.65
C ARG A 14 -8.84 23.38 29.01
N GLN A 15 -7.77 22.90 29.66
CA GLN A 15 -6.41 22.98 29.13
C GLN A 15 -6.30 22.26 27.77
N MET A 16 -6.94 21.09 27.64
CA MET A 16 -6.99 20.35 26.37
C MET A 16 -7.70 21.16 25.28
N LEU A 17 -8.88 21.72 25.56
CA LEU A 17 -9.62 22.54 24.61
C LEU A 17 -8.84 23.78 24.16
N GLU A 18 -8.16 24.44 25.08
CA GLU A 18 -7.33 25.62 24.76
C GLU A 18 -6.15 25.26 23.85
N ARG A 19 -5.46 24.13 24.13
CA ARG A 19 -4.41 23.60 23.26
C ARG A 19 -4.93 23.30 21.85
N MET A 20 -6.11 22.69 21.74
CA MET A 20 -6.74 22.39 20.44
C MET A 20 -7.06 23.67 19.64
N ASN A 21 -7.66 24.67 20.29
CA ASN A 21 -8.02 25.95 19.66
C ASN A 21 -6.79 26.75 19.20
N ARG A 22 -5.67 26.68 19.92
CA ARG A 22 -4.40 27.32 19.51
C ARG A 22 -3.77 26.67 18.28
N ARG A 23 -3.99 25.37 18.05
CA ARG A 23 -3.42 24.60 16.94
C ARG A 23 -4.25 24.70 15.66
N ARG A 24 -5.58 24.72 15.79
CA ARG A 24 -6.54 24.73 14.67
C ARG A 24 -6.24 25.76 13.56
N PRO A 25 -5.87 27.02 13.83
CA PRO A 25 -5.58 27.99 12.77
C PRO A 25 -4.13 27.96 12.23
N LYS A 26 -3.23 27.17 12.82
CA LYS A 26 -1.78 27.21 12.50
C LYS A 26 -1.30 26.10 11.55
N ARG A 27 -2.13 25.10 11.26
CA ARG A 27 -1.78 24.02 10.33
C ARG A 27 -2.48 24.23 8.99
N PRO A 28 -1.74 24.24 7.87
CA PRO A 28 -2.36 24.07 6.56
C PRO A 28 -3.16 22.77 6.56
N SER A 29 -4.38 22.78 6.02
CA SER A 29 -5.14 21.56 5.79
C SER A 29 -4.50 20.79 4.64
N ASP A 30 -3.65 19.81 4.95
CA ASP A 30 -3.23 18.83 3.95
C ASP A 30 -4.44 17.93 3.66
N SER A 31 -5.09 18.13 2.51
CA SER A 31 -6.33 17.41 2.14
C SER A 31 -6.14 15.90 2.02
N ARG A 32 -4.90 15.42 1.99
CA ARG A 32 -4.60 13.98 2.02
C ARG A 32 -4.82 13.37 3.39
N LEU A 33 -4.76 14.16 4.47
CA LEU A 33 -4.75 13.65 5.84
C LEU A 33 -6.15 13.66 6.45
N HIS A 34 -6.56 12.54 7.06
CA HIS A 34 -7.88 12.46 7.69
C HIS A 34 -7.96 13.16 9.06
N LEU A 35 -6.80 13.34 9.70
CA LEU A 35 -6.75 13.84 11.06
C LEU A 35 -7.18 15.30 11.14
N ARG A 36 -7.86 15.62 12.24
CA ARG A 36 -8.27 16.99 12.52
C ARG A 36 -7.05 17.88 12.75
N ASP A 37 -7.11 19.12 12.26
CA ASP A 37 -6.01 20.10 12.26
C ASP A 37 -5.38 20.38 13.63
N TRP A 38 -6.09 20.05 14.72
CA TRP A 38 -5.66 20.28 16.09
C TRP A 38 -4.83 19.13 16.71
N ALA A 39 -4.82 17.94 16.12
CA ALA A 39 -4.09 16.78 16.65
C ALA A 39 -2.62 16.81 16.18
N ALA A 40 -1.71 17.14 17.10
CA ALA A 40 -0.28 17.05 16.82
C ALA A 40 0.17 15.58 16.94
N PRO A 41 0.92 15.03 15.97
CA PRO A 41 1.63 13.79 16.22
C PRO A 41 2.59 14.03 17.40
N PRO A 42 2.72 13.09 18.35
CA PRO A 42 3.76 13.15 19.36
C PRO A 42 5.14 13.09 18.67
N GLU A 43 6.06 13.90 19.17
CA GLU A 43 7.44 13.96 18.70
C GLU A 43 8.41 13.58 19.82
N PRO A 44 9.32 12.60 19.59
CA PRO A 44 9.34 11.65 18.47
C PRO A 44 8.33 10.51 18.66
N SER A 45 7.70 10.05 17.57
CA SER A 45 6.98 8.76 17.60
C SER A 45 7.95 7.61 17.93
N PRO A 46 7.46 6.42 18.34
CA PRO A 46 8.30 5.24 18.57
C PRO A 46 9.15 4.78 17.36
N PHE A 47 8.91 5.33 16.17
CA PHE A 47 9.61 5.01 14.93
C PHE A 47 10.63 6.08 14.51
N GLY A 48 10.75 7.20 15.25
CA GLY A 48 11.69 8.28 14.92
C GLY A 48 11.32 9.11 13.68
N CYS A 49 10.07 8.99 13.21
CA CYS A 49 9.50 9.70 12.06
C CYS A 49 8.05 10.13 12.32
N GLU A 50 7.51 11.04 11.48
CA GLU A 50 6.11 11.46 11.59
C GLU A 50 5.18 10.32 11.17
N VAL A 51 4.16 10.01 11.98
CA VAL A 51 3.12 9.00 11.66
C VAL A 51 1.82 9.71 11.29
N VAL A 52 1.35 9.51 10.06
CA VAL A 52 0.15 10.17 9.52
C VAL A 52 -0.79 9.16 8.85
N TRP A 53 -2.08 9.44 8.85
CA TRP A 53 -3.05 8.66 8.08
C TRP A 53 -3.25 9.31 6.71
N LEU A 54 -2.85 8.61 5.66
CA LEU A 54 -3.09 8.96 4.27
C LEU A 54 -4.47 8.47 3.82
N SER A 55 -5.34 9.42 3.49
CA SER A 55 -6.79 9.19 3.34
C SER A 55 -7.33 9.48 1.94
N ALA A 56 -6.69 10.33 1.15
CA ALA A 56 -7.09 10.59 -0.22
C ALA A 56 -5.89 10.95 -1.09
N PRO A 57 -5.93 10.64 -2.40
CA PRO A 57 -4.94 11.13 -3.35
C PRO A 57 -5.22 12.60 -3.70
N THR A 58 -4.19 13.33 -4.13
CA THR A 58 -4.27 14.74 -4.53
C THR A 58 -3.54 15.07 -5.82
N ALA A 59 -2.67 14.18 -6.31
CA ALA A 59 -1.87 14.43 -7.50
C ALA A 59 -2.62 14.21 -8.83
N PHE A 60 -3.85 13.71 -8.79
CA PHE A 60 -4.61 13.35 -10.00
C PHE A 60 -5.87 14.18 -10.11
N ALA A 61 -6.12 14.72 -11.30
CA ALA A 61 -7.36 15.43 -11.58
C ALA A 61 -8.50 14.43 -11.78
N ALA A 62 -9.65 14.64 -11.13
CA ALA A 62 -10.83 13.83 -11.37
C ALA A 62 -11.75 14.50 -12.41
N GLN A 63 -12.18 13.73 -13.40
CA GLN A 63 -13.13 14.23 -14.41
C GLN A 63 -14.58 14.25 -13.91
N SER A 64 -14.89 13.50 -12.85
CA SER A 64 -16.23 13.44 -12.27
C SER A 64 -16.23 13.65 -10.76
N GLN A 65 -17.23 14.37 -10.28
CA GLN A 65 -17.45 14.59 -8.84
C GLN A 65 -17.77 13.28 -8.09
N VAL A 66 -18.46 12.34 -8.74
CA VAL A 66 -18.80 11.02 -8.18
C VAL A 66 -17.54 10.22 -7.80
N SER A 67 -16.50 10.28 -8.62
CA SER A 67 -15.23 9.61 -8.33
C SER A 67 -14.57 10.17 -7.07
N LEU A 68 -14.61 11.49 -6.88
CA LEU A 68 -14.11 12.14 -5.66
C LEU A 68 -14.94 11.75 -4.43
N GLU A 69 -16.27 11.70 -4.55
CA GLU A 69 -17.16 11.29 -3.47
C GLU A 69 -16.87 9.85 -3.01
N THR A 70 -16.60 8.95 -3.95
CA THR A 70 -16.25 7.55 -3.64
C THR A 70 -14.90 7.43 -2.95
N LEU A 71 -13.89 8.19 -3.40
CA LEU A 71 -12.59 8.26 -2.71
C LEU A 71 -12.73 8.76 -1.27
N HIS A 72 -13.51 9.84 -1.06
CA HIS A 72 -13.74 10.41 0.27
C HIS A 72 -14.56 9.51 1.19
N ALA A 73 -15.51 8.75 0.64
CA ALA A 73 -16.32 7.79 1.41
C ALA A 73 -15.50 6.59 1.93
N HIS A 74 -14.31 6.35 1.35
CA HIS A 74 -13.48 5.18 1.62
C HIS A 74 -12.00 5.58 1.80
N PRO A 75 -11.70 6.35 2.87
CA PRO A 75 -10.41 6.98 3.05
C PRO A 75 -9.26 5.96 3.10
N GLY A 76 -8.25 6.18 2.25
CA GLY A 76 -7.01 5.41 2.21
C GLY A 76 -7.14 4.00 1.63
N ARG A 77 -8.28 3.65 1.01
CA ARG A 77 -8.55 2.27 0.57
C ARG A 77 -8.20 1.99 -0.90
N PHE A 78 -7.93 3.01 -1.70
CA PHE A 78 -7.80 2.88 -3.16
C PHE A 78 -6.36 2.87 -3.70
N PHE A 79 -5.35 3.06 -2.85
CA PHE A 79 -3.98 3.28 -3.31
C PHE A 79 -3.38 2.10 -4.09
N VAL A 80 -3.74 0.86 -3.76
CA VAL A 80 -3.38 -0.32 -4.56
C VAL A 80 -4.00 -0.24 -5.96
N ALA A 81 -5.32 0.00 -6.06
CA ALA A 81 -6.00 0.12 -7.35
C ALA A 81 -5.45 1.27 -8.21
N ILE A 82 -5.11 2.41 -7.59
CA ILE A 82 -4.46 3.53 -8.27
C ILE A 82 -3.08 3.12 -8.80
N GLY A 83 -2.25 2.51 -7.95
CA GLY A 83 -0.92 2.01 -8.33
C GLY A 83 -0.94 1.02 -9.49
N LEU A 84 -1.93 0.12 -9.51
CA LEU A 84 -2.14 -0.82 -10.62
C LEU A 84 -2.51 -0.10 -11.92
N ALA A 85 -3.47 0.82 -11.86
CA ALA A 85 -3.89 1.59 -13.03
C ALA A 85 -2.74 2.43 -13.60
N LEU A 86 -1.89 2.99 -12.73
CA LEU A 86 -0.67 3.73 -13.10
C LEU A 86 0.30 2.85 -13.92
N GLN A 87 0.45 1.57 -13.58
CA GLN A 87 1.24 0.64 -14.38
C GLN A 87 0.64 0.46 -15.79
N GLY A 88 -0.68 0.29 -15.88
CA GLY A 88 -1.37 0.12 -17.16
C GLY A 88 -1.27 1.34 -18.08
N VAL A 89 -1.34 2.56 -17.54
CA VAL A 89 -1.13 3.81 -18.32
C VAL A 89 0.35 4.18 -18.50
N LYS A 90 1.27 3.33 -18.01
CA LYS A 90 2.74 3.48 -18.10
C LYS A 90 3.26 4.74 -17.39
N LYS A 91 2.68 5.08 -16.24
CA LYS A 91 3.09 6.17 -15.35
C LYS A 91 3.51 5.60 -14.00
N THR A 92 4.46 4.68 -14.06
CA THR A 92 4.86 3.82 -12.95
C THR A 92 6.37 3.82 -12.78
N ALA A 93 6.86 3.65 -11.55
CA ALA A 93 8.28 3.51 -11.27
C ALA A 93 8.73 2.07 -11.46
N THR A 94 7.91 1.12 -11.00
CA THR A 94 8.12 -0.31 -11.23
C THR A 94 7.09 -0.88 -12.18
N ALA A 95 7.57 -1.62 -13.19
CA ALA A 95 6.73 -2.20 -14.23
C ALA A 95 6.71 -3.74 -14.18
N ILE A 96 7.17 -4.34 -13.07
CA ILE A 96 7.18 -5.80 -12.88
C ILE A 96 5.76 -6.36 -13.07
N ASN A 97 5.62 -7.33 -13.98
CA ASN A 97 4.38 -8.06 -14.27
C ASN A 97 4.56 -9.55 -14.00
N LEU A 98 3.86 -10.06 -12.99
CA LEU A 98 3.93 -11.45 -12.53
C LEU A 98 3.21 -12.45 -13.46
N LEU A 99 2.62 -12.02 -14.57
CA LEU A 99 2.13 -12.92 -15.62
C LEU A 99 3.21 -13.30 -16.64
N SER A 100 4.34 -12.60 -16.65
CA SER A 100 5.31 -12.64 -17.76
C SER A 100 6.51 -13.57 -17.55
N GLY A 101 6.48 -14.43 -16.52
CA GLY A 101 7.62 -15.19 -15.97
C GLY A 101 8.68 -15.61 -17.00
N GLU A 102 9.95 -15.25 -16.73
CA GLU A 102 11.20 -15.37 -17.54
C GLU A 102 11.15 -15.09 -19.06
N LYS A 103 10.17 -15.60 -19.80
CA LYS A 103 10.11 -15.61 -21.27
C LYS A 103 10.04 -14.23 -21.92
N LYS A 104 9.92 -13.14 -21.15
CA LYS A 104 9.92 -11.75 -21.67
C LYS A 104 10.92 -10.81 -21.00
N ALA A 105 11.84 -11.29 -20.15
CA ALA A 105 12.81 -10.42 -19.47
C ALA A 105 14.08 -10.10 -20.30
N GLY A 106 14.31 -10.79 -21.42
CA GLY A 106 15.41 -10.49 -22.35
C GLY A 106 15.17 -9.23 -23.17
N LEU A 107 16.18 -8.73 -23.90
CA LEU A 107 16.16 -7.52 -24.74
C LEU A 107 14.91 -7.34 -25.64
N LEU A 108 14.19 -8.43 -25.94
CA LEU A 108 12.92 -8.49 -26.68
C LEU A 108 11.66 -8.19 -25.84
N GLY A 109 11.71 -8.15 -24.51
CA GLY A 109 10.66 -7.61 -23.65
C GLY A 109 10.36 -6.13 -23.90
N LYS A 110 11.34 -5.41 -24.45
CA LYS A 110 11.17 -4.05 -24.97
C LYS A 110 10.46 -4.00 -26.33
N LEU A 111 10.43 -5.10 -27.08
CA LEU A 111 9.85 -5.24 -28.43
C LEU A 111 8.53 -6.02 -28.46
N GLY A 112 8.20 -6.75 -27.40
CA GLY A 112 6.84 -7.18 -27.07
C GLY A 112 6.02 -6.02 -26.52
N ALA A 113 6.13 -4.84 -27.14
CA ALA A 113 5.21 -3.75 -26.95
C ALA A 113 3.84 -4.30 -27.32
N LEU A 114 3.04 -4.55 -26.27
CA LEU A 114 1.61 -4.74 -26.35
C LEU A 114 1.08 -3.90 -27.52
N ARG A 115 0.37 -4.57 -28.44
CA ARG A 115 -0.69 -3.95 -29.23
C ARG A 115 -1.75 -3.48 -28.22
N GLY A 116 -1.39 -2.49 -27.41
CA GLY A 116 -2.31 -1.77 -26.55
C GLY A 116 -3.09 -0.80 -27.43
N PRO A 117 -4.34 -0.53 -27.10
CA PRO A 117 -5.14 0.47 -27.79
C PRO A 117 -4.39 1.81 -27.86
N LYS A 118 -4.68 2.60 -28.90
CA LYS A 118 -4.08 3.94 -29.12
C LYS A 118 -4.31 4.91 -27.95
N ASN A 119 -5.18 4.56 -27.00
CA ASN A 119 -5.45 5.32 -25.79
C ASN A 119 -4.79 4.67 -24.57
N LYS A 120 -4.04 5.48 -23.80
CA LYS A 120 -3.39 5.07 -22.55
C LYS A 120 -4.40 5.06 -21.40
N ILE A 121 -5.39 4.17 -21.48
CA ILE A 121 -6.44 4.00 -20.47
C ILE A 121 -6.28 2.63 -19.83
N ALA A 122 -6.35 2.58 -18.50
CA ALA A 122 -6.21 1.34 -17.76
C ALA A 122 -7.14 1.28 -16.55
N TRP A 123 -7.60 0.06 -16.25
CA TRP A 123 -8.24 -0.28 -14.98
C TRP A 123 -7.23 -0.93 -14.04
N GLY A 124 -7.14 -0.42 -12.82
CA GLY A 124 -6.53 -1.12 -11.69
C GLY A 124 -7.62 -1.72 -10.83
N ILE A 125 -7.62 -3.04 -10.68
CA ILE A 125 -8.63 -3.81 -9.95
C ILE A 125 -7.97 -4.50 -8.75
N ASP A 126 -8.36 -4.08 -7.55
CA ASP A 126 -7.94 -4.66 -6.28
C ASP A 126 -9.06 -5.51 -5.67
N LEU A 127 -8.88 -6.83 -5.72
CA LEU A 127 -9.71 -7.84 -5.05
C LEU A 127 -9.27 -7.99 -3.58
N GLY A 128 -9.62 -7.00 -2.77
CA GLY A 128 -9.33 -6.95 -1.34
C GLY A 128 -10.18 -7.93 -0.52
N GLY A 129 -9.99 -7.95 0.80
CA GLY A 129 -10.73 -8.85 1.72
C GLY A 129 -12.12 -8.36 2.14
N SER A 130 -12.45 -7.08 1.92
CA SER A 130 -13.73 -6.48 2.30
C SER A 130 -14.59 -6.02 1.12
N ALA A 131 -13.96 -5.69 0.00
CA ALA A 131 -14.59 -5.16 -1.19
C ALA A 131 -13.65 -5.32 -2.38
N LEU A 132 -14.23 -5.33 -3.57
CA LEU A 132 -13.52 -5.00 -4.81
C LEU A 132 -13.41 -3.48 -4.90
N LYS A 133 -12.20 -3.00 -5.19
CA LYS A 133 -11.93 -1.59 -5.49
C LYS A 133 -11.37 -1.49 -6.90
N ALA A 134 -11.96 -0.68 -7.76
CA ALA A 134 -11.49 -0.49 -9.12
C ALA A 134 -11.31 0.99 -9.44
N VAL A 135 -10.23 1.32 -10.16
CA VAL A 135 -9.91 2.68 -10.59
C VAL A 135 -9.58 2.66 -12.07
N LYS A 136 -10.25 3.50 -12.85
CA LYS A 136 -9.94 3.74 -14.26
C LYS A 136 -9.14 5.03 -14.38
N LEU A 137 -7.94 4.94 -14.94
CA LEU A 137 -7.09 6.09 -15.24
C LEU A 137 -6.92 6.27 -16.74
N SER A 138 -6.81 7.53 -17.15
CA SER A 138 -6.30 7.92 -18.46
C SER A 138 -5.04 8.79 -18.30
N PHE A 139 -4.19 8.80 -19.32
CA PHE A 139 -3.05 9.72 -19.39
C PHE A 139 -3.14 10.58 -20.65
N ASP A 140 -3.17 11.90 -20.47
CA ASP A 140 -3.07 12.87 -21.56
C ASP A 140 -1.60 13.19 -21.83
N ALA A 141 -1.12 12.83 -23.02
CA ALA A 141 0.26 13.07 -23.42
C ALA A 141 0.56 14.55 -23.74
N LYS A 142 -0.45 15.40 -23.94
CA LYS A 142 -0.26 16.82 -24.22
C LYS A 142 -0.07 17.64 -22.95
N THR A 143 -0.88 17.36 -21.92
CA THR A 143 -0.77 18.02 -20.61
C THR A 143 0.18 17.30 -19.66
N GLU A 144 0.54 16.06 -19.98
CA GLU A 144 1.28 15.14 -19.12
C GLU A 144 0.57 14.81 -17.80
N GLU A 145 -0.75 14.92 -17.78
CA GLU A 145 -1.58 14.66 -16.61
C GLU A 145 -2.21 13.27 -16.64
N VAL A 146 -2.44 12.73 -15.45
CA VAL A 146 -3.19 11.51 -15.22
C VAL A 146 -4.55 11.88 -14.64
N HIS A 147 -5.62 11.33 -15.22
CA HIS A 147 -6.99 11.64 -14.82
C HIS A 147 -7.73 10.42 -14.29
N PHE A 148 -8.54 10.62 -13.23
CA PHE A 148 -9.56 9.66 -12.85
C PHE A 148 -10.74 9.72 -13.81
N GLU A 149 -10.98 8.59 -14.48
CA GLU A 149 -12.14 8.37 -15.35
C GLU A 149 -13.29 7.73 -14.57
N ALA A 150 -12.99 6.79 -13.66
CA ALA A 150 -13.96 6.13 -12.80
C ALA A 150 -13.29 5.59 -11.52
N VAL A 151 -14.06 5.57 -10.43
CA VAL A 151 -13.66 4.96 -9.16
C VAL A 151 -14.85 4.17 -8.62
N GLU A 152 -14.65 2.88 -8.35
CA GLU A 152 -15.70 1.95 -7.94
C GLU A 152 -15.32 1.22 -6.66
N HIS A 153 -16.24 1.22 -5.69
CA HIS A 153 -16.17 0.39 -4.49
C HIS A 153 -17.37 -0.54 -4.47
N ILE A 154 -17.11 -1.84 -4.64
CA ILE A 154 -18.13 -2.88 -4.64
C ILE A 154 -17.94 -3.74 -3.39
N PRO A 155 -18.72 -3.51 -2.31
CA PRO A 155 -18.61 -4.28 -1.09
C PRO A 155 -19.10 -5.71 -1.31
N TYR A 156 -18.39 -6.67 -0.74
CA TYR A 156 -18.92 -8.03 -0.73
C TYR A 156 -20.10 -8.15 0.25
N PRO A 157 -21.04 -9.09 0.02
CA PRO A 157 -22.14 -9.35 0.94
C PRO A 157 -21.68 -9.68 2.38
N ARG A 158 -20.50 -10.27 2.52
CA ARG A 158 -19.80 -10.53 3.78
C ARG A 158 -18.31 -10.30 3.62
N LEU A 159 -17.62 -10.05 4.73
CA LEU A 159 -16.15 -9.98 4.72
C LEU A 159 -15.56 -11.35 4.41
N LEU A 160 -14.53 -11.42 3.58
CA LEU A 160 -13.96 -12.69 3.12
C LEU A 160 -13.14 -13.44 4.19
N GLY A 161 -12.86 -12.78 5.32
CA GLY A 161 -12.27 -13.39 6.51
C GLY A 161 -13.30 -13.83 7.55
N ASP A 162 -14.60 -13.65 7.29
CA ASP A 162 -15.66 -14.31 8.05
C ASP A 162 -15.60 -15.81 7.76
N PRO A 163 -15.51 -16.69 8.78
CA PRO A 163 -15.51 -18.14 8.57
C PRO A 163 -16.70 -18.66 7.75
N GLU A 164 -17.86 -17.99 7.83
CA GLU A 164 -19.04 -18.36 7.04
C GLU A 164 -18.90 -18.02 5.54
N ALA A 165 -17.94 -17.17 5.16
CA ALA A 165 -17.69 -16.77 3.77
C ALA A 165 -16.59 -17.58 3.08
N GLU A 166 -15.84 -18.41 3.82
CA GLU A 166 -14.66 -19.13 3.33
C GLU A 166 -14.94 -19.94 2.05
N THR A 167 -16.02 -20.73 2.06
CA THR A 167 -16.39 -21.62 0.95
C THR A 167 -16.95 -20.89 -0.26
N ARG A 168 -17.52 -19.69 -0.06
CA ARG A 168 -18.10 -18.85 -1.12
C ARG A 168 -17.19 -17.71 -1.56
N ARG A 169 -15.93 -17.69 -1.10
CA ARG A 169 -15.01 -16.59 -1.36
C ARG A 169 -14.84 -16.30 -2.86
N GLY A 170 -14.64 -17.35 -3.66
CA GLY A 170 -14.50 -17.22 -5.11
C GLY A 170 -15.75 -16.63 -5.75
N GLU A 171 -16.90 -17.22 -5.46
CA GLU A 171 -18.21 -16.74 -5.95
C GLU A 171 -18.44 -15.26 -5.64
N MET A 172 -18.13 -14.81 -4.43
CA MET A 172 -18.32 -13.42 -4.01
C MET A 172 -17.39 -12.45 -4.75
N MET A 173 -16.16 -12.87 -5.06
CA MET A 173 -15.25 -12.09 -5.90
C MET A 173 -15.75 -12.02 -7.34
N GLU A 174 -16.24 -13.13 -7.89
CA GLU A 174 -16.80 -13.19 -9.23
C GLU A 174 -18.09 -12.35 -9.36
N GLU A 175 -18.99 -12.41 -8.38
CA GLU A 175 -20.19 -11.56 -8.30
C GLU A 175 -19.81 -10.08 -8.36
N ALA A 176 -18.81 -9.65 -7.58
CA ALA A 176 -18.33 -8.26 -7.60
C ALA A 176 -17.68 -7.86 -8.94
N LEU A 177 -16.96 -8.78 -9.60
CA LEU A 177 -16.41 -8.53 -10.94
C LEU A 177 -17.51 -8.42 -11.99
N ARG A 178 -18.53 -9.28 -11.96
CA ARG A 178 -19.70 -9.19 -12.86
C ARG A 178 -20.44 -7.88 -12.64
N GLU A 179 -20.57 -7.43 -11.40
CA GLU A 179 -21.15 -6.13 -11.08
C GLU A 179 -20.33 -4.98 -11.67
N LEU A 180 -18.99 -4.99 -11.55
CA LEU A 180 -18.12 -4.01 -12.21
C LEU A 180 -18.34 -3.98 -13.73
N MET A 181 -18.35 -5.15 -14.37
CA MET A 181 -18.55 -5.31 -15.82
C MET A 181 -19.97 -4.93 -16.27
N SER A 182 -20.97 -4.99 -15.38
CA SER A 182 -22.31 -4.50 -15.68
C SER A 182 -22.41 -2.97 -15.70
N ARG A 183 -21.54 -2.30 -14.91
CA ARG A 183 -21.51 -0.83 -14.78
C ARG A 183 -20.62 -0.17 -15.83
N HIS A 184 -19.61 -0.88 -16.31
CA HIS A 184 -18.57 -0.34 -17.18
C HIS A 184 -18.24 -1.29 -18.34
N ASP A 185 -18.02 -0.73 -19.53
CA ASP A 185 -17.33 -1.47 -20.59
C ASP A 185 -15.82 -1.46 -20.33
N LEU A 186 -15.26 -2.65 -20.16
CA LEU A 186 -13.83 -2.87 -19.91
C LEU A 186 -13.06 -3.15 -21.21
N LYS A 187 -13.74 -3.23 -22.37
CA LYS A 187 -13.09 -3.41 -23.67
C LYS A 187 -12.17 -2.24 -24.00
N ASP A 188 -11.15 -2.52 -24.81
CA ASP A 188 -10.16 -1.54 -25.28
C ASP A 188 -9.48 -0.76 -24.14
N THR A 189 -9.32 -1.39 -22.97
CA THR A 189 -8.55 -0.87 -21.84
C THR A 189 -7.53 -1.91 -21.38
N VAL A 190 -6.44 -1.44 -20.76
CA VAL A 190 -5.48 -2.35 -20.09
C VAL A 190 -6.05 -2.73 -18.72
N ILE A 191 -6.15 -4.02 -18.43
CA ILE A 191 -6.64 -4.54 -17.14
C ILE A 191 -5.48 -4.96 -16.25
N CYS A 192 -5.33 -4.29 -15.11
CA CYS A 192 -4.29 -4.55 -14.12
C CYS A 192 -4.92 -5.10 -12.84
N ALA A 193 -4.52 -6.30 -12.43
CA ALA A 193 -5.04 -7.01 -11.26
C ALA A 193 -4.01 -7.11 -10.13
N ASN A 194 -4.47 -7.06 -8.87
CA ASN A 194 -3.60 -7.27 -7.73
C ASN A 194 -3.32 -8.76 -7.43
N LEU A 195 -2.10 -9.02 -6.98
CA LEU A 195 -1.76 -10.23 -6.22
C LEU A 195 -1.49 -9.83 -4.75
N PRO A 196 -2.18 -10.44 -3.78
CA PRO A 196 -2.04 -10.06 -2.38
C PRO A 196 -0.60 -10.15 -1.89
N GLY A 197 -0.15 -9.16 -1.11
CA GLY A 197 1.22 -9.10 -0.63
C GLY A 197 1.68 -10.36 0.15
N GLN A 198 0.77 -11.13 0.74
CA GLN A 198 1.07 -12.39 1.45
C GLN A 198 1.44 -13.54 0.51
N ARG A 199 1.07 -13.44 -0.76
CA ARG A 199 1.37 -14.41 -1.82
C ARG A 199 2.63 -14.03 -2.61
N VAL A 200 3.29 -12.95 -2.19
CA VAL A 200 4.44 -12.36 -2.86
C VAL A 200 5.64 -12.36 -1.94
N LEU A 201 6.80 -12.70 -2.50
CA LEU A 201 8.10 -12.67 -1.87
C LEU A 201 8.92 -11.50 -2.40
N GLY A 202 9.41 -10.64 -1.51
CA GLY A 202 10.43 -9.63 -1.79
C GLY A 202 11.82 -10.14 -1.42
N ARG A 203 12.82 -9.94 -2.30
CA ARG A 203 14.24 -10.07 -1.98
C ARG A 203 15.00 -8.85 -2.44
N PHE A 204 15.92 -8.40 -1.60
CA PHE A 204 16.65 -7.15 -1.78
C PHE A 204 18.12 -7.44 -1.52
N PHE A 205 18.97 -7.18 -2.51
CA PHE A 205 20.39 -7.44 -2.41
C PHE A 205 21.18 -6.53 -3.33
N GLN A 206 22.50 -6.51 -3.15
CA GLN A 206 23.41 -5.70 -3.92
C GLN A 206 24.29 -6.59 -4.80
N ILE A 207 24.53 -6.16 -6.04
CA ILE A 207 25.48 -6.80 -6.95
C ILE A 207 26.59 -5.79 -7.27
N PRO A 208 27.87 -6.13 -7.06
CA PRO A 208 28.99 -5.25 -7.45
C PRO A 208 28.94 -4.91 -8.94
N ASP A 209 29.23 -3.64 -9.30
CA ASP A 209 29.35 -3.24 -10.70
C ASP A 209 30.57 -3.91 -11.33
N THR A 210 30.30 -4.96 -12.11
CA THR A 210 31.30 -5.70 -12.89
C THR A 210 30.86 -5.73 -14.36
N LYS A 211 31.78 -5.99 -15.30
CA LYS A 211 31.51 -5.93 -16.76
C LYS A 211 30.12 -6.50 -17.14
N LYS A 212 29.28 -5.65 -17.75
CA LYS A 212 27.82 -5.82 -18.03
C LYS A 212 27.30 -7.20 -18.48
N ARG A 213 28.12 -8.03 -19.13
CA ARG A 213 27.72 -9.36 -19.65
C ARG A 213 27.51 -10.42 -18.56
N LYS A 214 27.68 -10.08 -17.28
CA LYS A 214 27.55 -10.98 -16.12
C LYS A 214 26.47 -10.59 -15.10
N LEU A 215 25.78 -9.45 -15.26
CA LEU A 215 24.86 -8.94 -14.23
C LEU A 215 23.62 -9.83 -14.07
N THR A 216 22.97 -10.24 -15.17
CA THR A 216 21.79 -11.12 -15.11
C THR A 216 22.13 -12.47 -14.49
N ASP A 217 23.25 -13.08 -14.88
CA ASP A 217 23.68 -14.37 -14.33
C ASP A 217 23.99 -14.25 -12.83
N ALA A 218 24.61 -13.15 -12.39
CA ALA A 218 24.86 -12.87 -10.98
C ALA A 218 23.54 -12.67 -10.20
N ILE A 219 22.57 -11.95 -10.75
CA ILE A 219 21.25 -11.78 -10.15
C ILE A 219 20.55 -13.13 -10.00
N LEU A 220 20.52 -13.95 -11.06
CA LEU A 220 19.91 -15.28 -11.01
C LEU A 220 20.63 -16.21 -10.03
N TYR A 221 21.96 -16.09 -9.93
CA TYR A 221 22.75 -16.81 -8.94
C TYR A 221 22.34 -16.41 -7.51
N GLU A 222 22.31 -15.11 -7.19
CA GLU A 222 21.86 -14.60 -5.88
C GLU A 222 20.42 -15.00 -5.56
N MET A 223 19.52 -14.90 -6.54
CA MET A 223 18.12 -15.30 -6.39
C MET A 223 17.98 -16.76 -5.94
N ARG A 224 18.75 -17.69 -6.53
CA ARG A 224 18.74 -19.11 -6.13
C ARG A 224 19.21 -19.33 -4.68
N HIS A 225 20.06 -18.45 -4.14
CA HIS A 225 20.52 -18.55 -2.75
C HIS A 225 19.53 -17.93 -1.77
N GLN A 226 18.84 -16.86 -2.18
CA GLN A 226 17.98 -16.09 -1.27
C GLN A 226 16.51 -16.53 -1.28
N ILE A 227 16.04 -17.14 -2.37
CA ILE A 227 14.65 -17.59 -2.50
C ILE A 227 14.57 -19.08 -2.13
N PRO A 228 13.83 -19.45 -1.07
CA PRO A 228 13.74 -20.83 -0.59
C PRO A 228 12.77 -21.68 -1.43
N VAL A 229 12.63 -21.39 -2.71
CA VAL A 229 11.75 -22.08 -3.68
C VAL A 229 12.47 -22.09 -5.04
N PRO A 230 12.43 -23.20 -5.80
CA PRO A 230 12.99 -23.25 -7.16
C PRO A 230 12.40 -22.15 -8.06
N LEU A 231 13.24 -21.48 -8.85
CA LEU A 231 12.80 -20.37 -9.69
C LEU A 231 11.78 -20.81 -10.76
N GLU A 232 11.85 -22.07 -11.17
CA GLU A 232 10.97 -22.69 -12.17
C GLU A 232 9.53 -22.84 -11.66
N GLU A 233 9.33 -22.84 -10.35
CA GLU A 233 8.01 -22.87 -9.69
C GLU A 233 7.42 -21.48 -9.44
N LEU A 234 8.17 -20.43 -9.81
CA LEU A 234 7.82 -19.05 -9.55
C LEU A 234 7.48 -18.29 -10.83
N TYR A 235 6.59 -17.33 -10.69
CA TYR A 235 6.63 -16.14 -11.54
C TYR A 235 7.38 -15.07 -10.79
N TYR A 236 8.34 -14.43 -11.45
CA TYR A 236 9.16 -13.42 -10.82
C TYR A 236 9.58 -12.35 -11.82
N GLY A 237 9.94 -11.19 -11.28
CA GLY A 237 10.63 -10.12 -11.97
C GLY A 237 11.58 -9.41 -11.02
N TYR A 238 12.50 -8.63 -11.58
CA TYR A 238 13.42 -7.84 -10.80
C TYR A 238 13.68 -6.50 -11.47
N GLU A 239 14.03 -5.52 -10.65
CA GLU A 239 14.49 -4.21 -11.09
C GLU A 239 15.83 -3.89 -10.44
N THR A 240 16.64 -3.13 -11.17
CA THR A 240 17.95 -2.69 -10.70
C THR A 240 18.01 -1.18 -10.68
N THR A 241 18.63 -0.62 -9.65
CA THR A 241 18.98 0.79 -9.64
C THR A 241 20.11 1.05 -10.66
N PRO A 242 20.28 2.31 -11.08
CA PRO A 242 21.58 2.77 -11.57
C PRO A 242 22.68 2.39 -10.56
N VAL A 243 23.94 2.37 -11.03
CA VAL A 243 25.09 2.19 -10.14
C VAL A 243 25.07 3.29 -9.08
N VAL A 244 25.17 2.88 -7.82
CA VAL A 244 25.22 3.76 -6.66
C VAL A 244 26.55 3.55 -5.96
N ALA A 245 27.19 4.65 -5.56
CA ALA A 245 28.38 4.59 -4.73
C ALA A 245 28.01 4.09 -3.32
N ASP A 246 28.58 2.96 -2.91
CA ASP A 246 28.43 2.40 -1.57
C ASP A 246 29.78 2.33 -0.84
N LEU A 247 29.78 2.11 0.48
CA LEU A 247 30.97 1.99 1.33
C LEU A 247 31.97 0.93 0.83
N GLY A 248 31.48 -0.12 0.17
CA GLY A 248 32.28 -1.24 -0.35
C GLY A 248 32.61 -1.17 -1.85
N GLY A 249 32.27 -0.06 -2.52
CA GLY A 249 32.42 0.10 -3.97
C GLY A 249 31.08 0.33 -4.68
N ASP A 250 31.16 0.52 -5.99
CA ASP A 250 29.99 0.78 -6.84
C ASP A 250 29.13 -0.48 -6.99
N VAL A 251 27.82 -0.35 -6.71
CA VAL A 251 26.88 -1.48 -6.70
C VAL A 251 25.59 -1.18 -7.46
N HIS A 252 24.97 -2.22 -8.00
CA HIS A 252 23.56 -2.25 -8.36
C HIS A 252 22.76 -2.75 -7.17
N ARG A 253 21.71 -2.03 -6.77
CA ARG A 253 20.70 -2.57 -5.85
C ARG A 253 19.64 -3.26 -6.66
N VAL A 254 19.26 -4.46 -6.22
CA VAL A 254 18.32 -5.33 -6.91
C VAL A 254 17.10 -5.53 -6.02
N THR A 255 15.92 -5.25 -6.55
CA THR A 255 14.65 -5.62 -5.94
C THR A 255 14.02 -6.72 -6.76
N VAL A 256 13.87 -7.90 -6.16
CA VAL A 256 13.22 -9.07 -6.76
C VAL A 256 11.83 -9.23 -6.15
N VAL A 257 10.86 -9.49 -7.01
CA VAL A 257 9.49 -9.81 -6.62
C VAL A 257 9.12 -11.14 -7.25
N ALA A 258 8.70 -12.09 -6.44
CA ALA A 258 8.33 -13.42 -6.88
C ALA A 258 7.02 -13.89 -6.25
N ALA A 259 6.29 -14.76 -6.94
CA ALA A 259 5.10 -15.42 -6.45
C ALA A 259 5.08 -16.87 -6.96
N LYS A 260 4.51 -17.78 -6.18
CA LYS A 260 4.31 -19.15 -6.66
C LYS A 260 3.34 -19.12 -7.84
N GLN A 261 3.64 -19.90 -8.89
CA GLN A 261 2.77 -19.98 -10.06
C GLN A 261 1.33 -20.36 -9.70
N TRP A 262 1.15 -21.23 -8.70
CA TRP A 262 -0.17 -21.61 -8.18
C TRP A 262 -0.97 -20.41 -7.67
N ASP A 263 -0.37 -19.55 -6.85
CA ASP A 263 -1.07 -18.38 -6.28
C ASP A 263 -1.49 -17.40 -7.38
N ALA A 264 -0.62 -17.15 -8.35
CA ALA A 264 -0.93 -16.30 -9.50
C ALA A 264 -2.00 -16.91 -10.42
N LYS A 265 -1.91 -18.20 -10.72
CA LYS A 265 -2.90 -18.93 -11.54
C LYS A 265 -4.28 -18.95 -10.89
N ASN A 266 -4.36 -19.18 -9.58
CA ASN A 266 -5.63 -19.14 -8.84
C ASN A 266 -6.26 -17.74 -8.87
N ARG A 267 -5.43 -16.70 -8.75
CA ARG A 267 -5.90 -15.33 -8.89
C ARG A 267 -6.45 -15.09 -10.30
N MET A 268 -5.73 -15.50 -11.35
CA MET A 268 -6.21 -15.40 -12.74
C MET A 268 -7.50 -16.19 -12.98
N ALA A 269 -7.65 -17.37 -12.37
CA ALA A 269 -8.85 -18.18 -12.50
C ALA A 269 -10.12 -17.46 -12.00
N THR A 270 -9.99 -16.60 -10.97
CA THR A 270 -11.11 -15.77 -10.47
C THR A 270 -11.60 -14.79 -11.53
N PHE A 271 -10.68 -14.19 -12.29
CA PHE A 271 -11.03 -13.28 -13.40
C PHE A 271 -11.55 -14.06 -14.62
N ALA A 272 -10.92 -15.19 -14.95
CA ALA A 272 -11.33 -16.02 -16.08
C ALA A 272 -12.77 -16.59 -15.92
N ALA A 273 -13.23 -16.84 -14.69
CA ALA A 273 -14.58 -17.28 -14.38
C ALA A 273 -15.69 -16.27 -14.76
N VAL A 274 -15.31 -15.03 -15.05
CA VAL A 274 -16.21 -13.96 -15.54
C VAL A 274 -15.80 -13.47 -16.93
N GLU A 275 -14.98 -14.24 -17.65
CA GLU A 275 -14.48 -13.91 -18.99
C GLU A 275 -13.64 -12.61 -19.04
N LEU A 276 -12.98 -12.26 -17.93
CA LEU A 276 -12.02 -11.15 -17.87
C LEU A 276 -10.59 -11.70 -17.85
N ASP A 277 -9.72 -11.18 -18.72
CA ASP A 277 -8.31 -11.59 -18.82
C ASP A 277 -7.39 -10.41 -18.48
N PRO A 278 -6.87 -10.32 -17.24
CA PRO A 278 -5.92 -9.28 -16.87
C PRO A 278 -4.63 -9.28 -17.72
N ASP A 279 -4.28 -8.12 -18.29
CA ASP A 279 -3.01 -7.91 -19.01
C ASP A 279 -1.79 -7.89 -18.06
N VAL A 280 -2.03 -7.46 -16.82
CA VAL A 280 -1.00 -7.23 -15.81
C VAL A 280 -1.44 -7.81 -14.48
N MET A 281 -0.53 -8.53 -13.83
CA MET A 281 -0.65 -8.89 -12.42
C MET A 281 0.52 -8.31 -11.65
N GLN A 282 0.24 -7.53 -10.61
CA GLN A 282 1.27 -6.91 -9.79
C GLN A 282 0.96 -7.06 -8.29
N SER A 283 2.01 -7.12 -7.48
CA SER A 283 1.92 -7.14 -6.01
C SER A 283 1.32 -5.85 -5.46
N ASP A 284 0.47 -5.95 -4.43
CA ASP A 284 -0.02 -4.81 -3.66
C ASP A 284 1.11 -3.84 -3.26
N CYS A 285 2.25 -4.38 -2.80
CA CYS A 285 3.39 -3.59 -2.34
C CYS A 285 4.01 -2.72 -3.45
N LEU A 286 4.11 -3.27 -4.66
CA LEU A 286 4.63 -2.53 -5.81
C LEU A 286 3.61 -1.49 -6.30
N ALA A 287 2.33 -1.83 -6.30
CA ALA A 287 1.28 -0.86 -6.62
C ALA A 287 1.29 0.32 -5.63
N LEU A 288 1.43 0.07 -4.33
CA LEU A 288 1.57 1.12 -3.32
C LEU A 288 2.81 2.00 -3.57
N HIS A 289 3.94 1.42 -3.96
CA HIS A 289 5.14 2.17 -4.33
C HIS A 289 4.91 3.06 -5.55
N ASN A 290 4.24 2.54 -6.58
CA ASN A 290 3.90 3.30 -7.79
C ASN A 290 2.98 4.48 -7.48
N PHE A 291 1.96 4.25 -6.65
CA PHE A 291 1.11 5.31 -6.14
C PHE A 291 1.92 6.36 -5.37
N ALA A 292 2.82 5.94 -4.47
CA ALA A 292 3.60 6.85 -3.63
C ALA A 292 4.42 7.86 -4.44
N LEU A 293 5.06 7.38 -5.52
CA LEU A 293 5.88 8.20 -6.40
C LEU A 293 5.02 9.10 -7.29
N ALA A 294 3.92 8.59 -7.85
CA ALA A 294 3.02 9.39 -8.66
C ALA A 294 2.28 10.47 -7.84
N GLU A 295 1.97 10.19 -6.58
CA GLU A 295 1.38 11.14 -5.64
C GLU A 295 2.38 12.19 -5.12
N GLY A 296 3.68 11.99 -5.37
CA GLY A 296 4.73 12.88 -4.88
C GLY A 296 4.94 12.82 -3.37
N LEU A 297 4.66 11.66 -2.73
CA LEU A 297 4.89 11.46 -1.29
C LEU A 297 6.38 11.44 -0.93
N ILE A 298 7.23 11.16 -1.92
CA ILE A 298 8.67 11.29 -1.87
C ILE A 298 9.12 11.98 -3.15
N ALA A 299 10.07 12.90 -3.05
CA ALA A 299 10.59 13.61 -4.21
C ALA A 299 11.11 12.59 -5.24
N GLY A 300 10.67 12.71 -6.49
CA GLY A 300 11.06 11.80 -7.55
C GLY A 300 12.57 11.80 -7.81
N LEU A 301 13.01 10.86 -8.64
CA LEU A 301 14.33 10.91 -9.26
C LEU A 301 14.60 12.35 -9.77
N PRO A 302 15.78 12.95 -9.50
CA PRO A 302 16.19 14.14 -10.24
C PRO A 302 15.99 13.82 -11.72
N GLU A 303 15.26 14.69 -12.43
CA GLU A 303 14.99 14.53 -13.87
C GLU A 303 16.20 13.88 -14.53
N GLU A 304 15.98 12.76 -15.24
CA GLU A 304 17.02 12.09 -16.00
C GLU A 304 17.88 13.18 -16.63
N SER A 305 19.10 13.31 -16.11
CA SER A 305 20.08 14.27 -16.60
C SER A 305 20.17 14.04 -18.09
N LYS A 306 19.53 14.95 -18.83
CA LYS A 306 19.48 14.97 -20.29
C LYS A 306 20.92 14.76 -20.75
N LYS A 307 21.21 13.57 -21.28
CA LYS A 307 22.53 13.08 -21.72
C LYS A 307 23.53 12.84 -20.56
N LYS A 308 23.62 11.60 -20.08
CA LYS A 308 24.82 11.11 -19.37
C LYS A 308 26.06 11.35 -20.23
N LYS A 309 27.02 12.13 -19.74
CA LYS A 309 28.40 12.04 -20.23
C LYS A 309 29.03 10.78 -19.63
N LYS A 310 30.05 10.25 -20.31
CA LYS A 310 30.70 8.98 -19.93
C LYS A 310 31.51 9.08 -18.62
N ASP A 311 31.67 10.29 -18.09
CA ASP A 311 32.55 10.64 -16.97
C ASP A 311 31.79 11.20 -15.75
N ASP A 312 30.45 11.14 -15.72
CA ASP A 312 29.69 11.59 -14.54
C ASP A 312 29.81 10.55 -13.41
N GLU A 313 30.22 10.99 -12.22
CA GLU A 313 30.25 10.16 -11.01
C GLU A 313 28.88 9.50 -10.75
N PRO A 314 28.84 8.25 -10.28
CA PRO A 314 27.58 7.58 -9.95
C PRO A 314 26.80 8.42 -8.94
N PRO A 315 25.46 8.54 -9.11
CA PRO A 315 24.67 9.37 -8.22
C PRO A 315 24.75 8.84 -6.79
N ALA A 316 24.86 9.76 -5.83
CA ALA A 316 24.89 9.43 -4.41
C ALA A 316 23.66 8.60 -4.00
N GLU A 317 23.83 7.78 -2.95
CA GLU A 317 22.75 7.01 -2.35
C GLU A 317 21.55 7.87 -1.92
N ASP A 318 20.34 7.30 -1.99
CA ASP A 318 19.15 7.91 -1.40
C ASP A 318 19.35 8.08 0.12
N ARG A 319 19.25 9.33 0.59
CA ARG A 319 19.36 9.65 2.03
C ARG A 319 18.03 9.61 2.75
N GLU A 320 16.93 9.68 2.00
CA GLU A 320 15.58 9.76 2.54
C GLU A 320 14.69 8.68 1.93
N ALA A 321 13.81 8.15 2.77
CA ALA A 321 12.77 7.21 2.42
C ALA A 321 11.47 7.59 3.12
N ILE A 322 10.36 7.10 2.59
CA ILE A 322 9.07 7.09 3.29
C ILE A 322 8.65 5.64 3.53
N ALA A 323 7.86 5.42 4.58
CA ALA A 323 7.17 4.15 4.80
C ALA A 323 5.68 4.31 4.52
N ILE A 324 5.08 3.33 3.86
CA ILE A 324 3.64 3.16 3.70
C ILE A 324 3.27 1.85 4.36
N VAL A 325 2.30 1.91 5.27
CA VAL A 325 1.77 0.76 6.00
C VAL A 325 0.29 0.64 5.66
N ASP A 326 -0.02 -0.26 4.74
CA ASP A 326 -1.38 -0.57 4.33
C ASP A 326 -1.96 -1.66 5.23
N VAL A 327 -2.90 -1.28 6.08
CA VAL A 327 -3.56 -2.16 7.04
C VAL A 327 -4.85 -2.68 6.41
N GLY A 328 -4.75 -3.82 5.73
CA GLY A 328 -5.87 -4.52 5.11
C GLY A 328 -6.68 -5.38 6.10
N SER A 329 -7.60 -6.18 5.54
CA SER A 329 -8.40 -7.13 6.33
C SER A 329 -7.57 -8.30 6.85
N ASP A 330 -6.78 -8.93 5.98
CA ASP A 330 -6.02 -10.14 6.30
C ASP A 330 -4.51 -9.92 6.32
N ALA A 331 -4.03 -8.84 5.73
CA ALA A 331 -2.61 -8.52 5.55
C ALA A 331 -2.30 -7.09 5.99
N VAL A 332 -1.06 -6.88 6.46
CA VAL A 332 -0.45 -5.56 6.56
C VAL A 332 0.74 -5.51 5.61
N ASN A 333 0.69 -4.64 4.61
CA ASN A 333 1.80 -4.42 3.69
C ASN A 333 2.66 -3.25 4.21
N ILE A 334 3.94 -3.52 4.48
CA ILE A 334 4.93 -2.52 4.89
C ILE A 334 5.82 -2.25 3.68
N VAL A 335 5.77 -1.03 3.15
CA VAL A 335 6.50 -0.62 1.95
C VAL A 335 7.38 0.57 2.30
N VAL A 336 8.69 0.40 2.19
CA VAL A 336 9.66 1.51 2.31
C VAL A 336 10.08 1.92 0.91
N SER A 337 9.77 3.16 0.54
CA SER A 337 10.01 3.71 -0.79
C SER A 337 11.11 4.76 -0.75
N THR A 338 12.10 4.62 -1.62
CA THR A 338 13.03 5.67 -2.02
C THR A 338 12.67 6.14 -3.43
N PRO A 339 13.28 7.23 -3.95
CA PRO A 339 13.11 7.64 -5.34
C PRO A 339 13.51 6.56 -6.37
N ARG A 340 14.44 5.66 -6.00
CA ARG A 340 15.05 4.66 -6.90
C ARG A 340 14.68 3.23 -6.61
N GLN A 341 14.19 2.93 -5.41
CA GLN A 341 14.04 1.58 -4.95
C GLN A 341 12.83 1.43 -4.02
N VAL A 342 12.29 0.22 -4.01
CA VAL A 342 11.31 -0.24 -3.04
C VAL A 342 11.85 -1.41 -2.25
N TRP A 343 11.68 -1.34 -0.93
CA TRP A 343 11.78 -2.44 0.01
C TRP A 343 10.39 -2.73 0.56
N PHE A 344 10.05 -4.00 0.78
CA PHE A 344 8.76 -4.33 1.36
C PHE A 344 8.76 -5.63 2.15
N ARG A 345 7.82 -5.73 3.07
CA ARG A 345 7.49 -6.93 3.84
C ARG A 345 5.99 -6.97 4.08
N THR A 346 5.40 -8.15 4.01
CA THR A 346 3.98 -8.36 4.30
C THR A 346 3.82 -9.19 5.55
N LEU A 347 2.95 -8.75 6.46
CA LEU A 347 2.58 -9.49 7.66
C LEU A 347 1.29 -10.27 7.42
N ALA A 348 1.24 -11.50 7.93
CA ALA A 348 0.06 -12.36 7.89
C ALA A 348 -0.98 -12.02 8.99
N THR A 349 -1.25 -10.73 9.19
CA THR A 349 -2.20 -10.19 10.16
C THR A 349 -2.91 -8.99 9.55
N GLY A 350 -4.04 -8.57 10.13
CA GLY A 350 -4.76 -7.40 9.66
C GLY A 350 -5.98 -7.10 10.51
N GLY A 351 -6.91 -6.32 9.97
CA GLY A 351 -8.14 -5.93 10.66
C GLY A 351 -9.00 -7.10 11.12
N ASN A 352 -8.92 -8.27 10.48
CA ASN A 352 -9.66 -9.47 10.87
C ASN A 352 -9.10 -10.12 12.14
N THR A 353 -7.81 -9.94 12.44
CA THR A 353 -7.21 -10.40 13.72
C THR A 353 -7.86 -9.66 14.89
N LEU A 354 -7.97 -8.33 14.80
CA LEU A 354 -8.70 -7.51 15.77
C LEU A 354 -10.15 -7.98 15.95
N THR A 355 -10.84 -8.25 14.84
CA THR A 355 -12.23 -8.73 14.87
C THR A 355 -12.32 -10.08 15.59
N LYS A 356 -11.40 -11.01 15.33
CA LYS A 356 -11.34 -12.33 16.02
C LYS A 356 -11.06 -12.17 17.53
N SER A 357 -10.21 -11.24 17.94
CA SER A 357 -9.94 -10.97 19.36
C SER A 357 -11.18 -10.41 20.07
N LEU A 358 -11.96 -9.55 19.40
CA LEU A 358 -13.25 -9.06 19.90
C LEU A 358 -14.34 -10.15 19.95
N VAL A 359 -14.39 -11.04 18.96
CA VAL A 359 -15.27 -12.23 18.98
C VAL A 359 -15.01 -13.04 20.25
N LYS A 360 -13.74 -13.35 20.56
CA LYS A 360 -13.36 -14.11 21.75
C LYS A 360 -13.69 -13.38 23.05
N GLN A 361 -13.37 -12.09 23.13
CA GLN A 361 -13.53 -11.30 24.36
C GLN A 361 -14.99 -11.06 24.74
N PHE A 362 -15.88 -10.87 23.75
CA PHE A 362 -17.27 -10.48 23.97
C PHE A 362 -18.28 -11.57 23.59
N ASN A 363 -17.81 -12.73 23.12
CA ASN A 363 -18.65 -13.83 22.62
C ASN A 363 -19.66 -13.35 21.56
N LEU A 364 -19.16 -12.61 20.56
CA LEU A 364 -19.95 -12.01 19.48
C LEU A 364 -19.80 -12.80 18.19
N THR A 365 -20.75 -12.64 17.26
CA THR A 365 -20.51 -13.06 15.88
C THR A 365 -19.45 -12.18 15.21
N PHE A 366 -18.80 -12.67 14.14
CA PHE A 366 -17.79 -11.90 13.41
C PHE A 366 -18.33 -10.54 12.94
N ARG A 367 -19.56 -10.51 12.42
CA ARG A 367 -20.26 -9.29 12.00
C ARG A 367 -20.53 -8.32 13.15
N GLN A 368 -20.93 -8.82 14.32
CA GLN A 368 -21.13 -8.00 15.52
C GLN A 368 -19.80 -7.42 16.02
N ALA A 369 -18.74 -8.24 16.07
CA ALA A 369 -17.40 -7.80 16.46
C ALA A 369 -16.84 -6.74 15.50
N GLN A 370 -17.07 -6.88 14.19
CA GLN A 370 -16.66 -5.87 13.20
C GLN A 370 -17.37 -4.53 13.45
N LYS A 371 -18.68 -4.55 13.75
CA LYS A 371 -19.42 -3.33 14.12
C LYS A 371 -18.87 -2.70 15.40
N LEU A 372 -18.51 -3.53 16.39
CA LEU A 372 -17.92 -3.06 17.65
C LEU A 372 -16.53 -2.44 17.44
N LYS A 373 -15.70 -3.02 16.57
CA LYS A 373 -14.37 -2.50 16.19
C LYS A 373 -14.41 -1.06 15.69
N HIS A 374 -15.42 -0.74 14.88
CA HIS A 374 -15.63 0.60 14.32
C HIS A 374 -16.39 1.55 15.26
N ALA A 375 -16.99 1.03 16.33
CA ALA A 375 -17.78 1.80 17.27
C ALA A 375 -17.54 1.36 18.73
N PRO A 376 -16.30 1.48 19.25
CA PRO A 376 -15.94 0.99 20.57
C PRO A 376 -16.73 1.66 21.70
N ALA A 377 -17.21 2.90 21.49
CA ALA A 377 -18.08 3.60 22.43
C ALA A 377 -19.43 2.89 22.68
N LYS A 378 -19.85 1.99 21.78
CA LYS A 378 -21.04 1.14 21.96
C LYS A 378 -20.74 -0.12 22.79
N SER A 379 -19.48 -0.35 23.17
CA SER A 379 -19.11 -1.47 24.03
C SER A 379 -19.75 -1.31 25.40
N PRO A 380 -20.44 -2.34 25.94
CA PRO A 380 -20.90 -2.33 27.33
C PRO A 380 -19.76 -2.17 28.34
N ARG A 381 -18.53 -2.56 27.96
CA ARG A 381 -17.33 -2.52 28.78
C ARG A 381 -16.14 -2.09 27.94
N VAL A 382 -15.97 -0.77 27.80
CA VAL A 382 -14.91 -0.16 26.96
C VAL A 382 -13.51 -0.62 27.37
N TYR A 383 -13.22 -0.77 28.66
CA TYR A 383 -11.93 -1.27 29.13
C TYR A 383 -11.61 -2.69 28.61
N LYS A 384 -12.63 -3.57 28.50
CA LYS A 384 -12.46 -4.91 27.91
C LYS A 384 -12.20 -4.86 26.41
N TYR A 385 -12.70 -3.83 25.72
CA TYR A 385 -12.41 -3.62 24.31
C TYR A 385 -10.93 -3.33 24.13
N PHE A 386 -10.39 -2.35 24.88
CA PHE A 386 -8.97 -2.00 24.78
C PHE A 386 -8.07 -3.15 25.16
N ALA A 387 -8.35 -3.87 26.25
CA ALA A 387 -7.60 -5.07 26.63
C ALA A 387 -7.58 -6.16 25.54
N ALA A 388 -8.59 -6.22 24.67
CA ALA A 388 -8.65 -7.21 23.59
C ALA A 388 -7.92 -6.79 22.31
N VAL A 389 -7.66 -5.49 22.10
CA VAL A 389 -6.99 -4.98 20.89
C VAL A 389 -5.57 -4.49 21.15
N GLU A 390 -5.22 -4.19 22.40
CA GLU A 390 -3.92 -3.63 22.79
C GLU A 390 -2.75 -4.54 22.38
N GLY A 391 -2.83 -5.84 22.69
CA GLY A 391 -1.79 -6.79 22.31
C GLY A 391 -1.57 -6.88 20.79
N GLU A 392 -2.64 -6.74 19.99
CA GLU A 392 -2.53 -6.74 18.52
C GLU A 392 -1.86 -5.47 17.99
N TYR A 393 -2.12 -4.33 18.63
CA TYR A 393 -1.47 -3.07 18.27
C TYR A 393 0.00 -3.05 18.69
N ASP A 394 0.34 -3.62 19.86
CA ASP A 394 1.71 -3.77 20.35
C ASP A 394 2.52 -4.68 19.44
N GLU A 395 1.94 -5.79 19.00
CA GLU A 395 2.59 -6.70 18.06
C GLU A 395 2.85 -6.04 16.71
N LEU A 396 1.85 -5.31 16.17
CA LEU A 396 2.04 -4.55 14.93
C LEU A 396 3.12 -3.48 15.07
N ALA A 397 3.13 -2.71 16.16
CA ALA A 397 4.16 -1.70 16.42
C ALA A 397 5.56 -2.33 16.49
N SER A 398 5.66 -3.50 17.14
CA SER A 398 6.91 -4.24 17.27
C SER A 398 7.39 -4.80 15.91
N GLU A 399 6.48 -5.34 15.09
CA GLU A 399 6.82 -5.79 13.73
C GLU A 399 7.24 -4.63 12.81
N LEU A 400 6.64 -3.44 12.95
CA LEU A 400 7.07 -2.25 12.22
C LEU A 400 8.49 -1.84 12.63
N GLN A 401 8.80 -1.82 13.93
CA GLN A 401 10.15 -1.53 14.42
C GLN A 401 11.16 -2.55 13.89
N ARG A 402 10.85 -3.85 13.93
CA ARG A 402 11.70 -4.92 13.37
C ARG A 402 11.93 -4.73 11.87
N SER A 403 10.88 -4.37 11.13
CA SER A 403 10.96 -4.17 9.68
C SER A 403 11.80 -2.94 9.31
N PHE A 404 11.65 -1.83 10.03
CA PHE A 404 12.48 -0.64 9.81
C PHE A 404 13.93 -0.84 10.23
N ALA A 405 14.18 -1.61 11.30
CA ALA A 405 15.54 -1.99 11.69
C ALA A 405 16.22 -2.87 10.62
N ALA A 406 15.47 -3.81 10.01
CA ALA A 406 15.97 -4.61 8.89
C ALA A 406 16.31 -3.74 7.67
N PHE A 407 15.41 -2.82 7.30
CA PHE A 407 15.68 -1.86 6.21
C PHE A 407 16.92 -0.99 6.49
N ALA A 408 17.03 -0.42 7.70
CA ALA A 408 18.14 0.44 8.09
C ALA A 408 19.48 -0.29 8.13
N LYS A 409 19.48 -1.59 8.42
CA LYS A 409 20.70 -2.42 8.34
C LYS A 409 21.24 -2.49 6.91
N ASP A 410 20.35 -2.65 5.93
CA ASP A 410 20.71 -2.76 4.51
C ASP A 410 20.92 -1.37 3.85
N HIS A 411 20.41 -0.30 4.47
CA HIS A 411 20.44 1.08 3.97
C HIS A 411 20.89 2.07 5.07
N PRO A 412 22.11 1.97 5.58
CA PRO A 412 22.54 2.67 6.80
C PRO A 412 22.55 4.20 6.68
N ARG A 413 22.60 4.74 5.47
CA ARG A 413 22.57 6.19 5.21
C ARG A 413 21.20 6.70 4.80
N CYS A 414 20.19 5.83 4.69
CA CYS A 414 18.84 6.17 4.27
C CYS A 414 17.92 6.22 5.49
N ARG A 415 17.35 7.39 5.79
CA ARG A 415 16.42 7.57 6.91
C ARG A 415 14.98 7.59 6.43
N ILE A 416 14.12 6.85 7.13
CA ILE A 416 12.66 6.99 6.97
C ILE A 416 12.23 8.31 7.62
N THR A 417 11.78 9.26 6.81
CA THR A 417 11.38 10.61 7.26
C THR A 417 9.91 10.68 7.66
N LYS A 418 9.06 9.83 7.07
CA LYS A 418 7.62 9.81 7.28
C LYS A 418 7.02 8.41 7.13
N LEU A 419 6.02 8.11 7.94
CA LEU A 419 5.23 6.88 7.91
C LEU A 419 3.76 7.23 7.62
N TYR A 420 3.29 6.79 6.46
CA TYR A 420 1.90 6.90 6.01
C TYR A 420 1.15 5.61 6.33
N LEU A 421 0.06 5.71 7.07
CA LEU A 421 -0.89 4.63 7.30
C LEU A 421 -2.00 4.73 6.26
N CYS A 422 -2.40 3.61 5.67
CA CYS A 422 -3.56 3.53 4.78
C CYS A 422 -4.27 2.17 4.94
N GLY A 423 -5.34 1.96 4.17
CA GLY A 423 -6.18 0.77 4.28
C GLY A 423 -7.29 0.89 5.32
N GLY A 424 -8.35 0.11 5.14
CA GLY A 424 -9.55 0.18 5.99
C GLY A 424 -9.33 -0.27 7.43
N GLY A 425 -8.21 -0.93 7.74
CA GLY A 425 -7.84 -1.30 9.11
C GLY A 425 -7.40 -0.12 9.97
N VAL A 426 -6.97 1.00 9.37
CA VAL A 426 -6.54 2.22 10.08
C VAL A 426 -7.69 2.89 10.84
N GLU A 427 -8.93 2.67 10.39
CA GLU A 427 -10.15 3.13 11.06
C GLU A 427 -10.40 2.45 12.41
N ALA A 428 -9.69 1.37 12.73
CA ALA A 428 -9.78 0.73 14.03
C ALA A 428 -9.34 1.72 15.14
N CYS A 429 -10.28 2.07 16.02
CA CYS A 429 -10.06 3.06 17.06
C CYS A 429 -8.85 2.72 17.93
N GLY A 430 -7.94 3.68 18.09
CA GLY A 430 -6.74 3.56 18.91
C GLY A 430 -5.50 3.10 18.15
N LEU A 431 -5.60 2.53 16.95
CA LEU A 431 -4.44 2.08 16.18
C LEU A 431 -3.49 3.24 15.84
N LEU A 432 -4.02 4.32 15.24
CA LEU A 432 -3.24 5.49 14.88
C LEU A 432 -2.60 6.16 16.11
N SER A 433 -3.35 6.30 17.20
CA SER A 433 -2.85 6.83 18.47
C SER A 433 -1.73 5.95 19.04
N ARG A 434 -1.89 4.62 19.02
CA ARG A 434 -0.88 3.69 19.51
C ARG A 434 0.42 3.75 18.71
N LEU A 435 0.33 3.80 17.38
CA LEU A 435 1.49 3.91 16.49
C LEU A 435 2.17 5.28 16.59
N ARG A 436 1.44 6.30 17.03
CA ARG A 436 2.01 7.57 17.42
C ARG A 436 2.73 7.49 18.77
N GLY A 437 2.45 6.51 19.62
CA GLY A 437 2.97 6.45 20.98
C GLY A 437 2.09 7.20 21.99
N ILE A 438 0.83 7.45 21.62
CA ILE A 438 -0.23 7.96 22.51
C ILE A 438 -0.89 6.74 23.18
N GLY A 439 -1.19 6.84 24.48
CA GLY A 439 -1.87 5.78 25.22
C GLY A 439 -3.28 5.51 24.68
N LEU A 440 -3.72 4.24 24.70
CA LEU A 440 -5.03 3.84 24.18
C LEU A 440 -6.21 4.44 24.96
N THR A 441 -6.02 4.76 26.24
CA THR A 441 -7.01 5.45 27.08
C THR A 441 -7.22 6.91 26.64
N ASP A 442 -6.18 7.55 26.11
CA ASP A 442 -6.23 8.92 25.60
C ASP A 442 -6.87 8.96 24.19
N ALA A 443 -6.78 7.86 23.44
CA ALA A 443 -7.35 7.72 22.10
C ALA A 443 -8.89 7.73 22.05
N VAL A 444 -9.59 7.52 23.18
CA VAL A 444 -11.06 7.69 23.26
C VAL A 444 -11.46 9.17 23.33
N GLN A 445 -10.52 10.02 23.75
CA GLN A 445 -10.75 11.45 23.92
C GLN A 445 -10.42 12.27 22.66
N GLU A 446 -9.57 11.73 21.77
CA GLU A 446 -9.30 12.24 20.42
C GLU A 446 -10.37 11.81 19.40
#